data_AF-A0A7X2PJR7-F1
#
_entry.id   AF-A0A7X2PJR7-F1
#
_cell.length_a   1.000
_cell.length_b   1.000
_cell.length_c   1.000
_cell.angle_alpha   90.00
_cell.angle_beta   90.00
_cell.angle_gamma   90.00
#
_symmetry.space_group_name_H-M   'P 1'
#
loop_
_entity.id
_entity.type
_entity.pdbx_description
1 polymer ?
#
loop_
_entity_poly.entity_id
_entity_poly.type
_entity_poly.pdbx_seq_one_letter_code
_entity_poly.pdbx_strand_id
1 'polypeptide(L)'
;MGARSSLGRDSLPAAARVLERFAVLPYDRALCAKWAEVTIAAQARGRRIDCADAWIAATALISGAPLITHNHDDYLGVPGLVLISHG
;
A
#
# COMPACT_ATOMS: atom_id res chain seq x y z
N MET A 1 24.89 -19.11 -3.81
CA MET A 1 23.97 -18.59 -4.85
C MET A 1 23.11 -17.52 -4.18
N GLY A 2 23.53 -16.25 -4.19
CA GLY A 2 22.84 -15.16 -3.49
C GLY A 2 22.52 -14.05 -4.48
N ALA A 3 21.24 -13.79 -4.72
CA ALA A 3 20.81 -12.65 -5.52
C ALA A 3 21.05 -11.38 -4.71
N ARG A 4 22.15 -10.69 -5.00
CA ARG A 4 22.37 -9.31 -4.54
C ARG A 4 21.39 -8.42 -5.32
N SER A 5 20.49 -7.76 -4.60
CA SER A 5 19.54 -6.79 -5.13
C SER A 5 20.26 -5.67 -5.89
N SER A 6 19.98 -5.54 -7.19
CA SER A 6 20.60 -4.60 -8.12
C SER A 6 19.88 -3.24 -8.19
N LEU A 7 19.48 -2.67 -7.06
CA LEU A 7 19.11 -1.25 -7.02
C LEU A 7 20.39 -0.42 -6.93
N GLY A 8 21.04 -0.26 -8.08
CA GLY A 8 22.21 0.59 -8.25
C GLY A 8 21.87 2.08 -8.05
N ARG A 9 22.91 2.90 -7.87
CA ARG A 9 22.84 4.35 -7.63
C ARG A 9 22.07 5.13 -8.71
N ASP A 10 21.90 4.53 -9.89
CA ASP A 10 21.20 5.08 -11.06
C ASP A 10 19.69 4.81 -11.09
N SER A 11 19.14 4.13 -10.08
CA SER A 11 17.70 3.82 -9.98
C SER A 11 16.85 4.98 -9.45
N LEU A 12 17.44 5.92 -8.70
CA LEU A 12 16.72 7.06 -8.12
C LEU A 12 16.16 8.02 -9.18
N PRO A 13 16.91 8.41 -10.24
CA PRO A 13 16.36 9.25 -11.30
C PRO A 13 15.21 8.57 -12.06
N ALA A 14 15.30 7.25 -12.27
CA ALA A 14 14.25 6.49 -12.94
C ALA A 14 12.97 6.43 -12.09
N ALA A 15 13.09 6.18 -10.78
CA ALA A 15 11.96 6.20 -9.85
C ALA A 15 11.28 7.58 -9.79
N ALA A 16 12.06 8.66 -9.70
CA ALA A 16 11.53 10.03 -9.69
C ALA A 16 10.72 10.35 -10.97
N ARG A 17 11.21 9.91 -12.14
CA ARG A 17 10.51 10.11 -13.43
C ARG A 17 9.16 9.41 -13.49
N VAL A 18 9.02 8.25 -12.86
CA VAL A 18 7.74 7.53 -12.80
C VAL A 18 6.72 8.35 -12.01
N LEU A 19 7.14 8.90 -10.86
CA LEU A 19 6.26 9.65 -9.97
C LEU A 19 5.68 10.92 -10.60
N GLU A 20 6.35 11.52 -11.59
CA GLU A 20 5.84 12.70 -12.32
C GLU A 20 4.47 12.47 -13.00
N ARG A 21 4.09 11.22 -13.23
CA ARG A 21 2.81 10.85 -13.86
C ARG A 21 1.69 10.57 -12.86
N PHE A 22 1.98 10.60 -11.56
CA PHE A 22 1.05 10.22 -10.51
C PHE A 22 0.87 11.33 -9.48
N ALA A 23 -0.32 11.40 -8.91
CA ALA A 23 -0.52 12.19 -7.70
C ALA A 23 0.16 11.47 -6.52
N VAL A 24 1.03 12.19 -5.79
CA VAL A 24 1.65 11.70 -4.56
C VAL A 24 0.88 12.28 -3.38
N LEU A 25 0.19 11.43 -2.63
CA LEU A 25 -0.55 11.85 -1.45
C LEU A 25 0.41 11.94 -0.25
N PRO A 26 0.56 13.12 0.39
CA PRO A 26 1.38 13.25 1.59
C PRO A 26 0.72 12.55 2.77
N TYR A 27 1.52 12.19 3.77
CA TYR A 27 0.98 11.74 5.04
C TYR A 27 0.42 12.92 5.84
N ASP A 28 -0.65 12.66 6.57
CA ASP A 28 -1.20 13.57 7.55
C ASP A 28 -1.74 12.79 8.78
N ARG A 29 -2.26 13.51 9.76
CA ARG A 29 -2.80 12.87 10.98
C ARG A 29 -4.01 11.98 10.68
N ALA A 30 -4.82 12.32 9.68
CA ALA A 30 -5.98 11.53 9.30
C ALA A 30 -5.55 10.19 8.71
N LEU A 31 -4.51 10.18 7.87
CA LEU A 31 -3.91 8.98 7.32
C LEU A 31 -3.30 8.10 8.42
N CYS A 32 -2.62 8.69 9.40
CA CYS A 32 -2.11 7.94 10.55
C CYS A 32 -3.23 7.24 11.35
N ALA A 33 -4.35 7.94 11.58
CA ALA A 33 -5.50 7.35 12.26
C ALA A 33 -6.10 6.21 11.43
N LYS A 34 -6.25 6.41 10.11
CA LYS A 34 -6.77 5.38 9.22
C LYS A 34 -5.87 4.15 9.13
N TRP A 35 -4.55 4.34 9.13
CA TRP A 35 -3.59 3.23 9.19
C TRP A 35 -3.80 2.35 10.44
N ALA A 36 -4.01 2.98 11.60
CA ALA A 36 -4.29 2.26 12.84
C ALA A 36 -5.62 1.50 12.76
N GLU A 37 -6.68 2.14 12.25
CA GLU A 37 -7.98 1.50 12.03
C GLU A 37 -7.87 0.28 11.10
N VAL A 38 -7.16 0.42 9.97
CA VAL A 38 -6.90 -0.67 9.01
C VAL A 38 -6.20 -1.83 9.69
N THR A 39 -5.14 -1.55 10.45
CA THR A 39 -4.33 -2.56 11.12
C THR A 39 -5.14 -3.33 12.16
N ILE A 40 -5.90 -2.61 13.00
CA ILE A 40 -6.78 -3.20 14.02
C ILE A 40 -7.90 -4.01 13.35
N ALA A 41 -8.50 -3.49 12.28
CA ALA A 41 -9.60 -4.15 11.59
C ALA A 41 -9.20 -5.45 10.90
N ALA A 42 -7.98 -5.51 10.34
CA ALA A 42 -7.40 -6.72 9.78
C ALA A 42 -7.13 -7.76 10.88
N GLN A 43 -6.51 -7.34 11.98
CA GLN A 43 -6.24 -8.21 13.14
C GLN A 43 -7.52 -8.79 13.74
N ALA A 44 -8.56 -7.96 13.89
CA ALA A 44 -9.87 -8.40 14.39
C ALA A 44 -10.54 -9.46 13.49
N ARG A 45 -10.13 -9.57 12.21
CA ARG A 45 -10.57 -10.60 11.27
C ARG A 45 -9.63 -11.79 11.18
N GLY A 46 -8.67 -11.90 12.10
CA GLY A 46 -7.69 -12.99 12.13
C GLY A 46 -6.63 -12.91 11.03
N ARG A 47 -6.46 -11.74 10.39
CA ARG A 47 -5.41 -11.52 9.38
C ARG A 47 -4.39 -10.52 9.90
N ARG A 48 -3.13 -10.72 9.53
CA ARG A 48 -2.09 -9.70 9.68
C ARG A 48 -1.98 -8.96 8.37
N ILE A 49 -1.77 -7.65 8.45
CA ILE A 49 -1.40 -6.81 7.32
C ILE A 49 -0.04 -6.20 7.65
N ASP A 50 0.87 -6.20 6.68
CA ASP A 50 2.20 -5.63 6.88
C ASP A 50 2.12 -4.11 6.99
N CYS A 51 3.11 -3.52 7.68
CA CYS A 51 3.10 -2.08 8.00
C CYS A 51 2.97 -1.20 6.74
N ALA A 52 3.70 -1.54 5.66
CA ALA A 52 3.65 -0.82 4.39
C ALA A 52 2.32 -0.99 3.68
N ASP A 53 1.78 -2.22 3.62
CA ASP A 53 0.48 -2.50 3.01
C ASP A 53 -0.66 -1.81 3.74
N ALA A 54 -0.58 -1.69 5.07
CA ALA A 54 -1.55 -0.94 5.85
C ALA A 54 -1.55 0.56 5.48
N TRP A 55 -0.40 1.16 5.14
CA TRP A 55 -0.35 2.55 4.65
C TRP A 55 -0.97 2.69 3.26
N ILE A 56 -0.71 1.72 2.38
CA ILE A 56 -1.29 1.67 1.03
C ILE A 56 -2.82 1.54 1.13
N ALA A 57 -3.31 0.61 1.93
CA ALA A 57 -4.74 0.39 2.18
C ALA A 57 -5.42 1.63 2.81
N ALA A 58 -4.79 2.24 3.81
CA ALA A 58 -5.31 3.46 4.44
C ALA A 58 -5.42 4.62 3.44
N THR A 59 -4.42 4.76 2.57
CA THR A 59 -4.41 5.78 1.50
C THR A 59 -5.55 5.56 0.52
N ALA A 60 -5.76 4.32 0.07
CA ALA A 60 -6.87 3.96 -0.81
C ALA A 60 -8.24 4.26 -0.17
N LEU A 61 -8.42 3.91 1.11
CA LEU A 61 -9.66 4.15 1.84
C LEU A 61 -9.96 5.65 2.04
N ILE A 62 -8.96 6.45 2.43
CA ILE A 62 -9.16 7.90 2.61
C ILE A 62 -9.42 8.62 1.29
N SER A 63 -8.73 8.20 0.22
CA SER A 63 -8.92 8.80 -1.11
C SER A 63 -10.18 8.31 -1.82
N GLY A 64 -10.85 7.28 -1.30
CA GLY A 64 -12.01 6.65 -1.94
C GLY A 64 -11.68 5.96 -3.25
N ALA A 65 -10.41 5.56 -3.43
CA ALA A 65 -9.91 4.94 -4.65
C ALA A 65 -9.79 3.41 -4.50
N PRO A 66 -10.03 2.63 -5.57
CA PRO A 66 -9.70 1.21 -5.56
C PRO A 66 -8.18 1.00 -5.51
N LEU A 67 -7.74 -0.05 -4.82
CA LEU A 67 -6.35 -0.47 -4.77
C LEU A 67 -6.06 -1.50 -5.87
N ILE A 68 -5.17 -1.13 -6.79
CA ILE A 68 -4.62 -2.05 -7.78
C ILE A 68 -3.45 -2.80 -7.13
N THR A 69 -3.50 -4.13 -7.12
CA THR A 69 -2.44 -4.95 -6.51
C THR A 69 -2.32 -6.32 -7.17
N HIS A 70 -1.11 -6.86 -7.19
CA HIS A 70 -0.86 -8.29 -7.48
C HIS A 70 -0.95 -9.16 -6.23
N ASN A 71 -0.90 -8.57 -5.04
CA ASN A 71 -0.92 -9.27 -3.75
C ASN A 71 -2.31 -9.24 -3.13
N HIS A 72 -3.34 -9.64 -3.88
CA HIS A 72 -4.74 -9.53 -3.47
C HIS A 72 -5.01 -10.07 -2.05
N ASP A 73 -4.41 -11.22 -1.71
CA ASP A 73 -4.69 -11.93 -0.47
C ASP A 73 -4.19 -11.24 0.80
N ASP A 74 -3.17 -10.36 0.66
CA ASP A 74 -2.60 -9.57 1.76
C ASP A 74 -3.62 -8.53 2.27
N TYR A 75 -4.58 -8.15 1.42
CA TYR A 75 -5.55 -7.09 1.71
C TYR A 75 -6.94 -7.60 2.11
N LEU A 76 -7.18 -8.92 2.07
CA LEU A 76 -8.49 -9.52 2.39
C LEU A 76 -8.99 -9.23 3.81
N GLY A 77 -8.10 -8.83 4.73
CA GLY A 77 -8.46 -8.44 6.10
C GLY A 77 -8.99 -7.01 6.22
N VAL A 78 -8.86 -6.18 5.17
CA VAL A 78 -9.14 -4.74 5.23
C VAL A 78 -10.59 -4.46 4.79
N PRO A 79 -11.46 -3.97 5.68
CA PRO A 79 -12.87 -3.77 5.36
C PRO A 79 -13.09 -2.56 4.47
N GLY A 80 -14.00 -2.68 3.50
CA GLY A 80 -14.37 -1.58 2.61
C GLY A 80 -13.29 -1.25 1.57
N LEU A 81 -12.16 -1.96 1.55
CA LEU A 81 -11.14 -1.77 0.54
C LEU A 81 -11.58 -2.46 -0.75
N VAL A 82 -11.71 -1.69 -1.82
CA VAL A 82 -12.02 -2.21 -3.15
C VAL A 82 -10.71 -2.62 -3.82
N LEU A 83 -10.60 -3.89 -4.20
CA LEU A 83 -9.40 -4.45 -4.82
C LEU A 83 -9.61 -4.66 -6.32
N ILE A 84 -8.58 -4.30 -7.10
CA ILE A 84 -8.48 -4.61 -8.52
C ILE A 84 -7.20 -5.44 -8.69
N SER A 85 -7.35 -6.68 -9.12
CA SER A 85 -6.25 -7.59 -9.36
C SER A 85 -6.49 -8.34 -10.67
N HIS A 86 -5.41 -8.66 -11.39
CA HIS A 86 -5.46 -9.63 -12.49
C HIS A 86 -5.04 -11.00 -11.96
N GLY A 87 -5.73 -12.04 -12.41
CA GLY A 87 -5.43 -13.44 -12.06
C GLY A 87 -4.20 -13.97 -12.76
#